data_AF-A0A0F9WV92-F1
#
_entry.id   AF-A0A0F9WV92-F1
#
_cell.length_a   1.000
_cell.length_b   1.000
_cell.length_c   1.000
_cell.angle_alpha   90.00
_cell.angle_beta   90.00
_cell.angle_gamma   90.00
#
_symmetry.space_group_name_H-M   'P 1'
#
loop_
_entity.id
_entity.type
_entity.pdbx_description
1 polymer ?
#
loop_
_entity_poly.entity_id
_entity_poly.type
_entity_poly.pdbx_seq_one_letter_code
_entity_poly.pdbx_strand_id
1 'polypeptide(L)'
;MLKMFKKQVQNKPKNFKFCKSGFILSSETLNEYEYIKKLFFISVSIFTRTTSKSNGIEEIKRLLLFYEKSDTLMCSLIDEFFSKRFIESIDRRYALFEILDKILRMFYVFDKLRLKAVKPFHNFSFFKIKNRSCISEREIIKLSTFASIAMPMARLFISYFSAEDFEIFHPMILKKRTTLFIGDTKKGYLKYICAILVEHTKLKYLKIFMCALYEKLNKDSTFDIFYEQLNSKEQEYFIDLVNLL
;
A
#
# COMPACT_ATOMS: atom_id res chain seq x y z
N MET A 1 -33.19 -26.99 5.94
CA MET A 1 -31.90 -26.70 5.27
C MET A 1 -31.51 -25.21 5.25
N LEU A 2 -32.37 -24.28 5.67
CA LEU A 2 -32.10 -22.81 5.68
C LEU A 2 -31.77 -22.20 7.07
N LYS A 3 -31.55 -23.03 8.10
CA LYS A 3 -31.24 -22.57 9.47
C LYS A 3 -29.78 -22.76 9.90
N MET A 4 -28.93 -23.41 9.09
CA MET A 4 -27.52 -23.64 9.42
C MET A 4 -26.55 -22.56 8.92
N PHE A 5 -26.97 -21.67 8.03
CA PHE A 5 -26.11 -20.57 7.52
C PHE A 5 -26.15 -19.27 8.35
N LYS A 6 -26.97 -19.21 9.40
CA LYS A 6 -27.12 -17.99 10.23
C LYS A 6 -26.17 -17.90 11.44
N LYS A 7 -25.22 -18.84 11.61
CA LYS A 7 -24.46 -18.99 12.88
C LYS A 7 -22.95 -18.75 12.82
N GLN A 8 -22.39 -18.19 11.74
CA GLN A 8 -20.94 -17.93 11.64
C GLN A 8 -20.52 -16.49 11.30
N VAL A 9 -21.39 -15.50 11.55
CA VAL A 9 -20.99 -14.08 11.46
C VAL A 9 -21.51 -13.33 12.68
N GLN A 10 -20.99 -13.66 13.86
CA GLN A 10 -21.10 -12.82 15.05
C GLN A 10 -19.80 -12.89 15.86
N ASN A 11 -18.68 -12.51 15.24
CA ASN A 11 -17.58 -12.00 16.04
C ASN A 11 -17.89 -10.54 16.33
N LYS A 12 -18.35 -10.28 17.56
CA LYS A 12 -18.50 -8.94 18.12
C LYS A 12 -17.19 -8.15 17.85
N PRO A 13 -17.26 -6.89 17.42
CA PRO A 13 -16.07 -6.04 17.40
C PRO A 13 -15.50 -6.02 18.83
N LYS A 14 -14.21 -6.35 18.98
CA LYS A 14 -13.53 -6.21 20.26
C LYS A 14 -13.67 -4.75 20.69
N ASN A 15 -14.22 -4.52 21.88
CA ASN A 15 -14.31 -3.19 22.47
C ASN A 15 -12.90 -2.59 22.60
N PHE A 16 -12.58 -1.65 21.72
CA PHE A 16 -11.32 -0.93 21.73
C PHE A 16 -11.34 0.15 22.82
N LYS A 17 -10.32 0.17 23.67
CA LYS A 17 -10.12 1.26 24.63
C LYS A 17 -9.44 2.43 23.92
N PHE A 18 -10.02 3.62 24.06
CA PHE A 18 -9.48 4.85 23.50
C PHE A 18 -8.16 5.24 24.17
N CYS A 19 -7.12 5.53 23.38
CA CYS A 19 -5.95 6.26 23.88
C CYS A 19 -6.29 7.75 24.09
N LYS A 20 -5.80 8.30 25.20
CA LYS A 20 -5.87 9.71 25.59
C LYS A 20 -5.10 10.59 24.59
N SER A 21 -5.36 11.90 24.63
CA SER A 21 -4.74 12.92 23.79
C SER A 21 -3.20 12.80 23.75
N GLY A 22 -2.65 12.76 22.53
CA GLY A 22 -1.24 12.42 22.26
C GLY A 22 -1.12 10.98 21.79
N PHE A 23 -1.32 10.72 20.50
CA PHE A 23 -1.19 9.37 19.95
C PHE A 23 0.29 8.95 19.94
N ILE A 24 0.65 8.07 20.87
CA ILE A 24 1.95 7.39 20.89
C ILE A 24 1.75 6.06 20.17
N LEU A 25 2.46 5.88 19.04
CA LEU A 25 2.48 4.60 18.32
C LEU A 25 3.01 3.50 19.24
N SER A 26 2.48 2.28 19.10
CA SER A 26 3.01 1.15 19.86
C SER A 26 4.48 0.89 19.49
N SER A 27 5.26 0.42 20.46
CA SER A 27 6.64 -0.03 20.22
C SER A 27 6.72 -1.10 19.13
N GLU A 28 5.71 -1.96 19.04
CA GLU A 28 5.53 -2.95 17.97
C GLU A 28 5.46 -2.28 16.59
N THR A 29 4.63 -1.24 16.43
CA THR A 29 4.49 -0.51 15.15
C THR A 29 5.81 0.14 14.73
N LEU A 30 6.55 0.72 15.67
CA LEU A 30 7.85 1.33 15.40
C LEU A 30 8.92 0.29 15.01
N ASN A 31 8.92 -0.86 15.69
CA ASN A 31 9.83 -1.97 15.37
C ASN A 31 9.54 -2.56 13.98
N GLU A 32 8.26 -2.73 13.63
CA GLU A 32 7.86 -3.17 12.29
C GLU A 32 8.27 -2.16 11.22
N TYR A 33 8.09 -0.87 11.47
CA TYR A 33 8.52 0.19 10.57
C TYR A 33 10.04 0.15 10.31
N GLU A 34 10.87 0.04 11.36
CA GLU A 34 12.33 -0.05 11.18
C GLU A 34 12.74 -1.34 10.44
N TYR A 35 12.01 -2.44 10.63
CA TYR A 35 12.23 -3.66 9.85
C TYR A 35 11.89 -3.48 8.36
N ILE A 36 10.75 -2.88 8.04
CA ILE A 36 10.33 -2.57 6.66
C ILE A 36 11.34 -1.64 5.98
N LYS A 37 11.85 -0.65 6.69
CA LYS A 37 12.90 0.25 6.20
C LYS A 37 14.19 -0.50 5.83
N LYS A 38 14.60 -1.49 6.62
CA LYS A 38 15.73 -2.37 6.25
C LYS A 38 15.44 -3.16 4.96
N LEU A 39 14.25 -3.72 4.83
CA LEU A 39 13.82 -4.43 3.61
C LEU A 39 13.73 -3.51 2.39
N PHE A 40 13.34 -2.26 2.58
CA PHE A 40 13.33 -1.25 1.52
C PHE A 40 14.74 -0.99 0.99
N PHE A 41 15.74 -0.77 1.85
CA PHE A 41 17.12 -0.57 1.41
C PHE A 41 17.68 -1.79 0.67
N ILE A 42 17.34 -3.01 1.10
CA ILE A 42 17.66 -4.23 0.37
C ILE A 42 17.03 -4.20 -1.03
N SER A 43 15.75 -3.82 -1.13
CA SER A 43 15.03 -3.71 -2.40
C SER A 43 15.66 -2.70 -3.36
N VAL A 44 16.01 -1.51 -2.85
CA VAL A 44 16.75 -0.50 -3.61
C VAL A 44 18.06 -1.07 -4.14
N SER A 45 18.82 -1.78 -3.30
CA SER A 45 20.09 -2.40 -3.72
C SER A 45 19.90 -3.46 -4.81
N ILE A 46 18.80 -4.21 -4.79
CA ILE A 46 18.47 -5.18 -5.84
C ILE A 46 18.22 -4.46 -7.17
N PHE A 47 17.46 -3.37 -7.16
CA PHE A 47 17.12 -2.62 -8.38
C PHE A 47 18.30 -1.86 -8.98
N THR A 48 19.27 -1.42 -8.18
CA THR A 48 20.41 -0.61 -8.64
C THR A 48 21.67 -1.41 -8.97
N ARG A 49 21.74 -2.70 -8.61
CA ARG A 49 22.90 -3.56 -8.90
C ARG A 49 23.04 -3.84 -10.40
N THR A 50 24.16 -3.42 -10.96
CA THR A 50 24.49 -3.62 -12.38
C THR A 50 25.09 -4.99 -12.69
N THR A 51 25.79 -5.64 -11.74
CA THR A 51 26.69 -6.79 -12.02
C THR A 51 26.35 -8.11 -11.31
N SER A 52 25.14 -8.25 -10.76
CA SER A 52 24.73 -9.49 -10.05
C SER A 52 24.73 -10.74 -10.97
N LYS A 53 25.49 -11.78 -10.60
CA LYS A 53 25.40 -13.17 -11.13
C LYS A 53 24.22 -13.96 -10.52
N SER A 54 23.25 -13.28 -9.92
CA SER A 54 22.08 -13.91 -9.32
C SER A 54 21.17 -14.55 -10.38
N ASN A 55 20.56 -15.69 -10.03
CA ASN A 55 19.51 -16.34 -10.81
C ASN A 55 18.13 -15.66 -10.68
N GLY A 56 18.05 -14.51 -10.02
CA GLY A 56 16.85 -13.68 -9.89
C GLY A 56 15.85 -14.12 -8.82
N ILE A 57 15.77 -15.41 -8.49
CA ILE A 57 14.75 -15.92 -7.54
C ILE A 57 14.86 -15.25 -6.17
N GLU A 58 16.06 -15.29 -5.57
CA GLU A 58 16.27 -14.78 -4.21
C GLU A 58 16.06 -13.26 -4.17
N GLU A 59 16.37 -12.57 -5.26
CA GLU A 59 16.06 -11.16 -5.43
C GLU A 59 14.55 -10.93 -5.44
N ILE A 60 13.78 -11.66 -6.25
CA ILE A 60 12.31 -11.56 -6.28
C ILE A 60 11.70 -11.93 -4.91
N LYS A 61 12.23 -12.94 -4.21
CA LYS A 61 11.79 -13.32 -2.86
C LYS A 61 11.96 -12.17 -1.86
N ARG A 62 13.09 -11.46 -1.92
CA ARG A 62 13.36 -10.31 -1.03
C ARG A 62 12.47 -9.11 -1.36
N LEU A 63 12.26 -8.83 -2.65
CA LEU A 63 11.32 -7.81 -3.09
C LEU A 63 9.88 -8.13 -2.64
N LEU A 64 9.48 -9.40 -2.75
CA LEU A 64 8.20 -9.87 -2.26
C LEU A 64 8.11 -9.80 -0.73
N LEU A 65 9.17 -10.10 0.01
CA LEU A 65 9.17 -9.98 1.47
C LEU A 65 8.93 -8.52 1.91
N PHE A 66 9.53 -7.54 1.24
CA PHE A 66 9.22 -6.13 1.48
C PHE A 66 7.74 -5.83 1.27
N TYR A 67 7.17 -6.33 0.17
CA TYR A 67 5.75 -6.18 -0.13
C TYR A 67 4.83 -6.78 0.96
N GLU A 68 5.08 -8.03 1.36
CA GLU A 68 4.24 -8.74 2.34
C GLU A 68 4.34 -8.14 3.74
N LYS A 69 5.51 -7.65 4.12
CA LYS A 69 5.70 -6.99 5.41
C LYS A 69 5.08 -5.60 5.41
N SER A 70 5.19 -4.88 4.30
CA SER A 70 4.51 -3.60 4.10
C SER A 70 2.98 -3.75 4.19
N ASP A 71 2.41 -4.83 3.64
CA ASP A 71 0.99 -5.15 3.78
C ASP A 71 0.56 -5.28 5.25
N THR A 72 1.35 -6.01 6.04
CA THR A 72 1.02 -6.24 7.45
C THR A 72 0.98 -4.91 8.23
N LEU A 73 2.00 -4.06 8.06
CA LEU A 73 2.05 -2.77 8.75
C LEU A 73 0.98 -1.80 8.23
N MET A 74 0.76 -1.74 6.91
CA MET A 74 -0.23 -0.84 6.30
C MET A 74 -1.64 -1.16 6.78
N CYS A 75 -2.00 -2.45 6.92
CA CYS A 75 -3.29 -2.84 7.48
C CYS A 75 -3.52 -2.19 8.86
N SER A 76 -2.55 -2.32 9.76
CA SER A 76 -2.61 -1.73 11.10
C SER A 76 -2.73 -0.20 11.06
N LEU A 77 -1.94 0.46 10.21
CA LEU A 77 -1.93 1.93 10.11
C LEU A 77 -3.21 2.49 9.48
N ILE A 78 -3.77 1.84 8.46
CA ILE A 78 -5.02 2.26 7.82
C ILE A 78 -6.21 2.02 8.76
N ASP A 79 -6.26 0.88 9.45
CA ASP A 79 -7.29 0.62 10.45
C ASP A 79 -7.26 1.69 11.56
N GLU A 80 -6.06 2.03 12.06
CA GLU A 80 -5.86 3.11 13.02
C GLU A 80 -6.34 4.45 12.45
N PHE A 81 -5.95 4.79 11.21
CA PHE A 81 -6.31 6.04 10.53
C PHE A 81 -7.83 6.26 10.45
N PHE A 82 -8.59 5.20 10.14
CA PHE A 82 -10.05 5.25 10.00
C PHE A 82 -10.83 4.79 11.25
N SER A 83 -10.15 4.48 12.36
CA SER A 83 -10.78 3.98 13.60
C SER A 83 -11.76 4.95 14.26
N LYS A 84 -11.61 6.27 14.06
CA LYS A 84 -12.49 7.30 14.60
C LYS A 84 -13.27 7.96 13.47
N ARG A 85 -14.55 8.24 13.72
CA ARG A 85 -15.47 8.89 12.78
C ARG A 85 -14.98 10.27 12.32
N PHE A 86 -14.21 10.96 13.17
CA PHE A 86 -13.63 12.26 12.87
C PHE A 86 -12.22 12.39 13.47
N ILE A 87 -11.30 12.96 12.69
CA ILE A 87 -10.00 13.46 13.15
C ILE A 87 -10.18 14.96 13.40
N GLU A 88 -10.11 15.39 14.66
CA GLU A 88 -10.26 16.80 15.04
C GLU A 88 -9.12 17.68 14.48
N SER A 89 -7.89 17.16 14.38
CA SER A 89 -6.77 17.83 13.69
C SER A 89 -5.66 16.85 13.31
N ILE A 90 -4.84 17.21 12.30
CA ILE A 90 -3.60 16.50 11.95
C ILE A 90 -2.69 16.36 13.17
N ASP A 91 -2.53 17.43 13.96
CA ASP A 91 -1.57 17.48 15.07
C ASP A 91 -1.78 16.39 16.12
N ARG A 92 -3.05 16.02 16.39
CA ARG A 92 -3.37 14.96 17.36
C ARG A 92 -2.93 13.57 16.92
N ARG A 93 -2.72 13.37 15.61
CA ARG A 93 -2.27 12.11 15.00
C ARG A 93 -1.02 12.29 14.15
N TYR A 94 -0.27 13.37 14.39
CA TYR A 94 0.85 13.75 13.54
C TYR A 94 1.87 12.62 13.39
N ALA A 95 2.19 11.91 14.47
CA ALA A 95 3.11 10.78 14.45
C ALA A 95 2.64 9.63 13.54
N LEU A 96 1.33 9.35 13.49
CA LEU A 96 0.75 8.37 12.56
C LEU A 96 0.91 8.84 11.11
N PHE A 97 0.60 10.10 10.84
CA PHE A 97 0.68 10.67 9.50
C PHE A 97 2.12 10.76 9.00
N GLU A 98 3.07 11.06 9.89
CA GLU A 98 4.49 11.08 9.58
C GLU A 98 5.01 9.68 9.22
N ILE A 99 4.58 8.63 9.93
CA ILE A 99 4.95 7.25 9.57
C ILE A 99 4.32 6.84 8.25
N LEU A 100 3.03 7.12 8.05
CA LEU A 100 2.35 6.84 6.79
C LEU A 100 3.07 7.56 5.63
N ASP A 101 3.41 8.83 5.76
CA ASP A 101 4.14 9.57 4.72
C ASP A 101 5.49 8.94 4.40
N LYS A 102 6.27 8.53 5.42
CA LYS A 102 7.56 7.85 5.24
C LYS A 102 7.40 6.51 4.52
N ILE A 103 6.36 5.73 4.83
CA ILE A 103 6.09 4.45 4.17
C ILE A 103 5.64 4.66 2.72
N LEU A 104 4.73 5.61 2.49
CA LEU A 104 4.26 5.94 1.15
C LEU A 104 5.37 6.53 0.26
N ARG A 105 6.34 7.24 0.86
CA ARG A 105 7.59 7.62 0.18
C ARG A 105 8.38 6.39 -0.27
N MET A 106 8.55 5.39 0.60
CA MET A 106 9.22 4.14 0.23
C MET A 106 8.48 3.42 -0.90
N PHE A 107 7.14 3.44 -0.88
CA PHE A 107 6.29 2.84 -1.92
C PHE A 107 6.49 3.52 -3.26
N TYR A 108 6.40 4.85 -3.29
CA TYR A 108 6.69 5.67 -4.47
C TYR A 108 8.06 5.35 -5.07
N VAL A 109 9.11 5.35 -4.24
CA VAL A 109 10.48 5.07 -4.71
C VAL A 109 10.61 3.63 -5.21
N PHE A 110 10.01 2.67 -4.51
CA PHE A 110 10.04 1.25 -4.91
C PHE A 110 9.42 1.06 -6.30
N ASP A 111 8.21 1.57 -6.51
CA ASP A 111 7.50 1.39 -7.79
C ASP A 111 8.27 2.04 -8.94
N LYS A 112 8.83 3.25 -8.73
CA LYS A 112 9.65 3.91 -9.76
C LYS A 112 10.94 3.19 -10.10
N LEU A 113 11.59 2.58 -9.10
CA LEU A 113 12.78 1.76 -9.34
C LEU A 113 12.41 0.46 -10.05
N ARG A 114 11.31 -0.18 -9.64
CA ARG A 114 10.79 -1.40 -10.26
C ARG A 114 10.55 -1.22 -11.75
N LEU A 115 9.87 -0.13 -12.15
CA LEU A 115 9.57 0.17 -13.55
C LEU A 115 10.83 0.25 -14.43
N LYS A 116 11.96 0.66 -13.86
CA LYS A 116 13.24 0.79 -14.57
C LYS A 116 14.08 -0.49 -14.52
N ALA A 117 13.94 -1.28 -13.45
CA ALA A 117 14.81 -2.41 -13.17
C ALA A 117 14.29 -3.71 -13.81
N VAL A 118 14.65 -3.96 -15.07
CA VAL A 118 14.21 -5.16 -15.80
C VAL A 118 14.99 -6.43 -15.41
N LYS A 119 16.26 -6.27 -15.02
CA LYS A 119 17.22 -7.39 -14.88
C LYS A 119 16.80 -8.47 -13.87
N PRO A 120 16.35 -8.16 -12.64
CA PRO A 120 15.95 -9.21 -11.68
C PRO A 120 14.80 -10.08 -12.20
N PHE A 121 13.83 -9.47 -12.88
CA PHE A 121 12.66 -10.16 -13.45
C PHE A 121 13.01 -11.00 -14.67
N HIS A 122 13.94 -10.52 -15.48
CA HIS A 122 14.46 -11.27 -16.62
C HIS A 122 15.25 -12.51 -16.18
N ASN A 123 16.15 -12.35 -15.19
CA ASN A 123 16.88 -13.46 -14.60
C ASN A 123 15.94 -14.51 -14.00
N PHE A 124 14.91 -14.06 -13.28
CA PHE A 124 13.88 -14.97 -12.75
C PHE A 124 13.12 -15.71 -13.86
N SER A 125 12.78 -15.03 -14.95
CA SER A 125 12.11 -15.65 -16.11
C SER A 125 12.98 -16.74 -16.76
N PHE A 126 14.28 -16.48 -16.95
CA PHE A 126 15.21 -17.51 -17.43
C PHE A 126 15.37 -18.67 -16.46
N PHE A 127 15.44 -18.39 -15.16
CA PHE A 127 15.51 -19.45 -14.16
C PHE A 127 14.30 -20.37 -14.25
N LYS A 128 13.08 -19.82 -14.36
CA LYS A 128 11.85 -20.61 -14.49
C LYS A 128 11.87 -21.57 -15.67
N ILE A 129 12.46 -21.18 -16.80
CA ILE A 129 12.56 -22.04 -18.00
C ILE A 129 13.55 -23.17 -17.77
N LYS A 130 14.72 -22.87 -17.18
CA LYS A 130 15.83 -23.84 -17.07
C LYS A 130 15.73 -24.77 -15.86
N ASN A 131 15.11 -24.33 -14.76
CA ASN A 131 15.19 -25.01 -13.46
C ASN A 131 13.82 -25.08 -12.74
N ARG A 132 12.72 -25.23 -13.50
CA ARG A 132 11.35 -25.26 -12.95
C ARG A 132 11.19 -26.29 -11.83
N SER A 133 11.85 -27.44 -11.93
CA SER A 133 11.76 -28.55 -10.97
C SER A 133 12.33 -28.21 -9.58
N CYS A 134 13.13 -27.16 -9.45
CA CYS A 134 13.77 -26.78 -8.18
C CYS A 134 12.87 -25.93 -7.26
N ILE A 135 11.69 -25.50 -7.73
CA ILE A 135 10.77 -24.64 -6.97
C ILE A 135 9.35 -25.21 -7.06
N SER A 136 8.60 -25.16 -5.96
CA SER A 136 7.20 -25.58 -5.97
C SER A 136 6.36 -24.73 -6.94
N GLU A 137 5.39 -25.36 -7.62
CA GLU A 137 4.53 -24.65 -8.56
C GLU A 137 3.77 -23.48 -7.91
N ARG A 138 3.32 -23.66 -6.66
CA ARG A 138 2.69 -22.61 -5.87
C ARG A 138 3.59 -21.38 -5.70
N GLU A 139 4.87 -21.59 -5.44
CA GLU A 139 5.83 -20.51 -5.27
C GLU A 139 6.17 -19.84 -6.60
N ILE A 140 6.26 -20.61 -7.69
CA ILE A 140 6.42 -20.05 -9.05
C ILE A 140 5.26 -19.14 -9.41
N ILE A 141 4.02 -19.56 -9.15
CA ILE A 141 2.82 -18.76 -9.38
C ILE A 141 2.91 -17.47 -8.56
N LYS A 142 3.16 -17.57 -7.24
CA LYS A 142 3.28 -16.40 -6.35
C LYS A 142 4.33 -15.40 -6.84
N LEU A 143 5.56 -15.85 -7.11
CA LEU A 143 6.64 -14.97 -7.55
C LEU A 143 6.38 -14.39 -8.95
N SER A 144 5.77 -15.17 -9.85
CA SER A 144 5.41 -14.70 -11.20
C SER A 144 4.29 -13.66 -11.17
N THR A 145 3.29 -13.84 -10.32
CA THR A 145 2.22 -12.87 -10.12
C THR A 145 2.77 -11.58 -9.52
N PHE A 146 3.68 -11.64 -8.55
CA PHE A 146 4.31 -10.44 -8.03
C PHE A 146 5.11 -9.71 -9.11
N ALA A 147 5.91 -10.46 -9.88
CA ALA A 147 6.74 -9.92 -10.94
C ALA A 147 5.93 -9.22 -12.05
N SER A 148 4.69 -9.63 -12.30
CA SER A 148 3.85 -9.04 -13.36
C SER A 148 3.15 -7.74 -12.96
N ILE A 149 3.07 -7.39 -11.68
CA ILE A 149 2.36 -6.18 -11.23
C ILE A 149 3.23 -4.94 -11.47
N ALA A 150 2.81 -4.03 -12.36
CA ALA A 150 3.60 -2.84 -12.73
C ALA A 150 3.98 -1.93 -11.54
N MET A 151 3.02 -1.65 -10.65
CA MET A 151 3.19 -0.80 -9.46
C MET A 151 2.66 -1.53 -8.23
N PRO A 152 3.43 -2.49 -7.70
CA PRO A 152 2.95 -3.32 -6.61
C PRO A 152 2.60 -2.51 -5.37
N MET A 153 3.38 -1.50 -5.00
CA MET A 153 3.15 -0.78 -3.74
C MET A 153 1.95 0.18 -3.84
N ALA A 154 1.78 0.83 -4.99
CA ALA A 154 0.57 1.58 -5.32
C ALA A 154 -0.69 0.71 -5.28
N ARG A 155 -0.66 -0.46 -5.96
CA ARG A 155 -1.78 -1.40 -5.96
C ARG A 155 -2.06 -1.95 -4.55
N LEU A 156 -1.01 -2.19 -3.76
CA LEU A 156 -1.14 -2.58 -2.35
C LEU A 156 -1.95 -1.53 -1.58
N PHE A 157 -1.60 -0.25 -1.67
CA PHE A 157 -2.31 0.83 -0.99
C PHE A 157 -3.79 0.92 -1.42
N ILE A 158 -4.06 0.96 -2.72
CA ILE A 158 -5.44 1.13 -3.21
C ILE A 158 -6.32 -0.07 -2.82
N SER A 159 -5.76 -1.28 -2.78
CA SER A 159 -6.51 -2.50 -2.44
C SER A 159 -7.05 -2.54 -0.99
N TYR A 160 -6.69 -1.58 -0.12
CA TYR A 160 -7.34 -1.45 1.19
C TYR A 160 -8.71 -0.77 1.11
N PHE A 161 -9.06 -0.17 -0.02
CA PHE A 161 -10.26 0.64 -0.17
C PHE A 161 -11.19 0.03 -1.22
N SER A 162 -12.48 -0.01 -0.92
CA SER A 162 -13.52 -0.39 -1.87
C SER A 162 -14.67 0.62 -1.85
N ALA A 163 -15.41 0.75 -2.94
CA ALA A 163 -16.67 1.48 -3.04
C ALA A 163 -17.66 0.68 -3.89
N GLU A 164 -18.92 1.12 -4.01
CA GLU A 164 -20.01 0.31 -4.61
C GLU A 164 -19.67 -0.29 -5.98
N ASP A 165 -18.98 0.46 -6.85
CA ASP A 165 -18.55 0.01 -8.19
C ASP A 165 -17.03 -0.26 -8.29
N PHE A 166 -16.33 -0.31 -7.16
CA PHE A 166 -14.87 -0.31 -7.15
C PHE A 166 -14.29 -1.26 -6.10
N GLU A 167 -13.72 -2.37 -6.57
CA GLU A 167 -12.91 -3.28 -5.77
C GLU A 167 -11.68 -3.69 -6.59
N ILE A 168 -10.48 -3.32 -6.14
CA ILE A 168 -9.24 -3.85 -6.73
C ILE A 168 -8.90 -5.15 -6.03
N PHE A 169 -9.06 -6.24 -6.76
CA PHE A 169 -8.60 -7.55 -6.31
C PHE A 169 -7.08 -7.58 -6.23
N HIS A 170 -6.59 -7.96 -5.07
CA HIS A 170 -5.17 -8.11 -4.83
C HIS A 170 -4.66 -9.43 -5.43
N PRO A 171 -3.86 -9.42 -6.51
CA PRO A 171 -3.59 -10.63 -7.30
C PRO A 171 -2.72 -11.67 -6.57
N MET A 172 -2.06 -11.27 -5.48
CA MET A 172 -1.02 -12.03 -4.81
C MET A 172 -1.47 -12.81 -3.56
N ILE A 173 -2.65 -12.51 -3.01
CA ILE A 173 -3.02 -12.96 -1.65
C ILE A 173 -4.48 -13.44 -1.64
N LEU A 174 -4.66 -14.77 -1.54
CA LEU A 174 -5.90 -15.45 -1.15
C LEU A 174 -6.22 -15.28 0.36
N LYS A 175 -5.83 -14.15 0.97
CA LYS A 175 -6.34 -13.75 2.29
C LYS A 175 -7.37 -12.65 2.04
N LYS A 176 -8.60 -12.91 2.46
CA LYS A 176 -9.66 -11.91 2.56
C LYS A 176 -9.14 -10.77 3.42
N ARG A 177 -8.81 -9.63 2.80
CA ARG A 177 -8.54 -8.40 3.54
C ARG A 177 -9.85 -7.80 3.99
N THR A 178 -9.84 -7.14 5.13
CA THR A 178 -10.90 -6.21 5.49
C THR A 178 -10.74 -5.01 4.57
N THR A 179 -11.38 -5.03 3.40
CA THR A 179 -11.46 -3.85 2.54
C THR A 179 -12.29 -2.82 3.27
N LEU A 180 -11.75 -1.62 3.47
CA LEU A 180 -12.50 -0.52 4.02
C LEU A 180 -13.48 -0.03 2.96
N PHE A 181 -14.74 -0.42 3.10
CA PHE A 181 -15.81 0.10 2.25
C PHE A 181 -15.99 1.60 2.51
N ILE A 182 -15.82 2.40 1.48
CA ILE A 182 -15.94 3.86 1.40
C ILE A 182 -17.30 4.22 0.79
N GLY A 183 -18.37 4.06 1.57
CA GLY A 183 -19.69 4.62 1.24
C GLY A 183 -19.71 6.15 1.35
N ASP A 184 -20.82 6.79 1.01
CA ASP A 184 -20.90 8.25 0.84
C ASP A 184 -20.42 9.06 2.06
N THR A 185 -20.79 8.65 3.28
CA THR A 185 -20.32 9.29 4.52
C THR A 185 -18.79 9.25 4.64
N LYS A 186 -18.16 8.15 4.21
CA LYS A 186 -16.70 7.99 4.26
C LYS A 186 -16.00 8.69 3.08
N LYS A 187 -16.69 8.88 1.93
CA LYS A 187 -16.21 9.74 0.84
C LYS A 187 -16.09 11.19 1.31
N GLY A 188 -17.11 11.70 2.02
CA GLY A 188 -17.07 13.02 2.64
C GLY A 188 -15.92 13.16 3.66
N TYR A 189 -15.68 12.12 4.45
CA TYR A 189 -14.55 12.09 5.39
C TYR A 189 -13.18 12.05 4.68
N LEU A 190 -13.05 11.27 3.60
CA LEU A 190 -11.85 11.24 2.77
C LEU A 190 -11.58 12.63 2.14
N LYS A 191 -12.61 13.31 1.64
CA LYS A 191 -12.51 14.69 1.13
C LYS A 191 -11.96 15.64 2.20
N TYR A 192 -12.53 15.57 3.41
CA TYR A 192 -12.08 16.39 4.54
C TYR A 192 -10.62 16.14 4.90
N ILE A 193 -10.21 14.89 5.01
CA ILE A 193 -8.81 14.52 5.25
C ILE A 193 -7.89 15.08 4.16
N CYS A 194 -8.26 14.93 2.89
CA CYS A 194 -7.45 15.43 1.78
C CYS A 194 -7.31 16.96 1.84
N ALA A 195 -8.38 17.69 2.18
CA ALA A 195 -8.33 19.13 2.36
C ALA A 195 -7.32 19.54 3.44
N ILE A 196 -7.38 18.94 4.64
CA ILE A 196 -6.43 19.27 5.72
C ILE A 196 -4.99 18.90 5.31
N LEU A 197 -4.81 17.76 4.64
CA LEU A 197 -3.48 17.34 4.18
C LEU A 197 -2.91 18.29 3.14
N VAL A 198 -3.71 18.77 2.18
CA VAL A 198 -3.26 19.69 1.13
C VAL A 198 -2.73 20.99 1.74
N GLU A 199 -3.38 21.52 2.79
CA GLU A 199 -2.92 22.71 3.52
C GLU A 199 -1.61 22.49 4.29
N HIS A 200 -1.27 21.24 4.64
CA HIS A 200 -0.13 20.93 5.50
C HIS A 200 1.18 20.70 4.73
N THR A 201 2.25 21.46 4.94
CA THR A 201 3.45 21.45 4.05
C THR A 201 4.31 20.18 4.05
N LYS A 202 4.33 19.36 5.11
CA LYS A 202 5.36 18.31 5.30
C LYS A 202 4.99 16.88 4.84
N LEU A 203 3.74 16.60 4.48
CA LEU A 203 3.22 15.23 4.29
C LEU A 203 3.00 14.89 2.81
N LYS A 204 4.03 15.12 1.98
CA LYS A 204 3.91 15.13 0.52
C LYS A 204 3.39 13.82 -0.07
N TYR A 205 3.94 12.68 0.33
CA TYR A 205 3.58 11.38 -0.24
C TYR A 205 2.22 10.91 0.26
N LEU A 206 1.90 11.20 1.53
CA LEU A 206 0.56 10.97 2.04
C LEU A 206 -0.50 11.77 1.24
N LYS A 207 -0.22 13.03 0.88
CA LYS A 207 -1.11 13.81 0.00
C LYS A 207 -1.31 13.16 -1.35
N ILE A 208 -0.22 12.77 -2.03
CA ILE A 208 -0.27 12.15 -3.37
C ILE A 208 -1.20 10.94 -3.35
N PHE A 209 -0.98 10.00 -2.42
CA PHE A 209 -1.75 8.77 -2.35
C PHE A 209 -3.22 9.00 -1.96
N MET A 210 -3.49 9.87 -0.98
CA MET A 210 -4.86 10.12 -0.51
C MET A 210 -5.69 10.90 -1.53
N CYS A 211 -5.10 11.92 -2.18
CA CYS A 211 -5.80 12.68 -3.22
C CYS A 211 -6.05 11.82 -4.46
N ALA A 212 -5.08 10.99 -4.88
CA ALA A 212 -5.28 10.05 -5.99
C ALA A 212 -6.38 9.02 -5.66
N LEU A 213 -6.42 8.51 -4.43
CA LEU A 213 -7.51 7.64 -3.97
C LEU A 213 -8.87 8.35 -4.02
N TYR A 214 -8.93 9.61 -3.58
CA TYR A 214 -10.17 10.41 -3.63
C TYR A 214 -10.65 10.57 -5.08
N GLU A 215 -9.77 10.99 -5.99
CA GLU A 215 -10.10 11.18 -7.39
C GLU A 215 -10.52 9.86 -8.05
N LYS A 216 -9.83 8.75 -7.75
CA LYS A 216 -10.19 7.42 -8.23
C LYS A 216 -11.59 6.99 -7.83
N LEU A 217 -11.98 7.23 -6.58
CA LEU A 217 -13.27 6.80 -6.03
C LEU A 217 -14.43 7.72 -6.43
N ASN A 218 -14.16 9.00 -6.73
CA ASN A 218 -15.20 10.00 -6.94
C ASN A 218 -15.24 10.55 -8.37
N LYS A 219 -14.19 10.34 -9.18
CA LYS A 219 -14.00 10.94 -10.51
C LYS A 219 -14.19 12.45 -10.48
N ASP A 220 -13.62 13.08 -9.45
CA ASP A 220 -13.80 14.49 -9.07
C ASP A 220 -12.42 15.16 -9.04
N SER A 221 -12.34 16.35 -9.63
CA SER A 221 -11.13 17.15 -9.83
C SER A 221 -10.90 18.20 -8.73
N THR A 222 -11.55 18.03 -7.56
CA THR A 222 -11.45 18.90 -6.37
C THR A 222 -10.01 19.29 -5.98
N PHE A 223 -9.00 18.46 -6.27
CA PHE A 223 -7.61 18.68 -5.85
C PHE A 223 -6.63 18.98 -7.01
N ASP A 224 -7.12 19.44 -8.17
CA ASP A 224 -6.30 19.76 -9.34
C ASP A 224 -5.17 20.76 -9.04
N ILE A 225 -5.44 21.79 -8.23
CA ILE A 225 -4.43 22.78 -7.83
C ILE A 225 -3.24 22.11 -7.13
N PHE A 226 -3.48 21.08 -6.32
CA PHE A 226 -2.39 20.31 -5.70
C PHE A 226 -1.64 19.48 -6.74
N TYR A 227 -2.36 18.83 -7.66
CA TYR A 227 -1.76 18.07 -8.75
C TYR A 227 -0.84 18.95 -9.63
N GLU A 228 -1.23 20.19 -9.94
CA GLU A 228 -0.44 21.14 -10.72
C GLU A 228 0.87 21.57 -10.03
N GLN A 229 0.94 21.48 -8.69
CA GLN A 229 2.15 21.77 -7.92
C GLN A 229 3.16 20.62 -7.87
N LEU A 230 2.76 19.41 -8.29
CA LEU A 230 3.64 18.26 -8.35
C LEU A 230 4.62 18.39 -9.52
N ASN A 231 5.83 17.84 -9.37
CA ASN A 231 6.73 17.74 -10.53
C ASN A 231 6.22 16.67 -11.51
N SER A 232 6.69 16.70 -12.76
CA SER A 232 6.24 15.77 -13.82
C SER A 232 6.29 14.30 -13.42
N LYS A 233 7.33 13.90 -12.69
CA LYS A 233 7.55 12.55 -12.18
C LYS A 233 6.57 12.10 -11.09
N GLU A 234 5.96 13.05 -10.39
CA GLU A 234 4.96 12.83 -9.34
C GLU A 234 3.56 12.89 -9.94
N GLN A 235 3.34 13.79 -10.91
CA GLN A 235 2.11 13.84 -11.71
C GLN A 235 1.86 12.52 -12.45
N GLU A 236 2.87 11.98 -13.12
CA GLU A 236 2.80 10.67 -13.79
C GLU A 236 2.38 9.56 -12.80
N TYR A 237 3.02 9.50 -11.63
CA TYR A 237 2.69 8.50 -10.61
C TYR A 237 1.29 8.68 -10.02
N PHE A 238 0.85 9.93 -9.87
CA PHE A 238 -0.50 10.27 -9.42
C PHE A 238 -1.55 9.79 -10.44
N ILE A 239 -1.36 10.08 -11.73
CA ILE A 239 -2.23 9.61 -12.81
C ILE A 239 -2.27 8.08 -12.85
N ASP A 240 -1.11 7.43 -12.71
CA ASP A 240 -1.04 5.97 -12.69
C ASP A 240 -1.84 5.41 -11.49
N LEU A 241 -1.71 6.01 -10.30
CA LEU A 241 -2.50 5.64 -9.12
C LEU A 241 -4.02 5.75 -9.38
N VAL A 242 -4.46 6.86 -9.96
CA VAL A 242 -5.89 7.08 -10.29
C VAL A 242 -6.38 6.00 -11.27
N ASN A 243 -5.55 5.63 -12.24
CA ASN A 243 -5.92 4.69 -13.32
C ASN A 243 -5.59 3.22 -13.03
N LEU A 244 -5.00 2.88 -11.89
CA LEU A 244 -4.71 1.49 -11.52
C LEU A 244 -5.98 0.65 -11.47
N LEU A 245 -6.06 -0.38 -12.31
CA LEU A 245 -7.12 -1.40 -12.30
C LEU A 245 -6.89 -2.46 -11.22
#